data_AF-A0A3D1QD11-F1
#
_entry.id   AF-A0A3D1QD11-F1
#
_cell.length_a   1.000
_cell.length_b   1.000
_cell.length_c   1.000
_cell.angle_alpha   90.00
_cell.angle_beta   90.00
_cell.angle_gamma   90.00
#
_symmetry.space_group_name_H-M   'P 1'
#
loop_
_entity.id
_entity.type
_entity.pdbx_description
1 polymer ?
#
loop_
_entity_poly.entity_id
_entity_poly.type
_entity_poly.pdbx_seq_one_letter_code
_entity_poly.pdbx_strand_id
1 'polypeptide(L)'
;MSDERLSECMAQMLHILAEEVAGNKRLASRLSVPWQAYMNEKLMPAGQAAPKAPKKKASIKEPPSVDPFKAFLEGGSVLLIKTLEDMDAAECKNIISHYALDPSRSYVRWRKKEKLVELIVQRVKAVVNKGEVFK
;
A
#
# COMPACT_ATOMS: atom_id res chain seq x y z
N MET A 1 15.25 -52.59 -5.68
CA MET A 1 14.17 -52.27 -6.63
C MET A 1 13.46 -51.07 -6.06
N SER A 2 13.92 -49.85 -6.39
CA SER A 2 13.16 -48.65 -6.06
C SER A 2 11.76 -48.81 -6.66
N ASP A 3 10.70 -48.47 -5.93
CA ASP A 3 9.32 -48.71 -6.39
C ASP A 3 9.08 -48.05 -7.76
N GLU A 4 9.21 -48.83 -8.82
CA GLU A 4 9.08 -48.37 -10.22
C GLU A 4 7.70 -47.73 -10.43
N ARG A 5 6.70 -48.30 -9.76
CA ARG A 5 5.34 -47.77 -9.67
C ARG A 5 5.25 -46.42 -8.96
N LEU A 6 6.03 -46.20 -7.90
CA LEU A 6 6.05 -44.92 -7.19
C LEU A 6 6.67 -43.84 -8.09
N SER A 7 7.76 -44.17 -8.81
CA SER A 7 8.36 -43.24 -9.77
C SER A 7 7.42 -42.87 -10.91
N GLU A 8 6.65 -43.84 -11.44
CA GLU A 8 5.62 -43.58 -12.46
C GLU A 8 4.52 -42.64 -11.93
N CYS A 9 4.01 -42.91 -10.73
CA CYS A 9 2.98 -42.06 -10.10
C CYS A 9 3.48 -40.63 -9.86
N MET A 10 4.73 -40.47 -9.41
CA MET A 10 5.35 -39.16 -9.21
C MET A 10 5.52 -38.39 -10.52
N ALA A 11 5.97 -39.07 -11.58
CA ALA A 11 6.11 -38.46 -12.90
C ALA A 11 4.76 -37.97 -13.44
N GLN A 12 3.71 -38.77 -13.26
CA GLN A 12 2.36 -38.42 -13.69
C GLN A 12 1.79 -37.23 -12.90
N MET A 13 2.03 -37.18 -11.58
CA MET A 13 1.64 -36.04 -10.75
C MET A 13 2.30 -34.73 -11.23
N LEU A 14 3.61 -34.77 -11.51
CA LEU A 14 4.34 -33.61 -11.99
C LEU A 14 3.85 -33.14 -13.37
N HIS A 15 3.46 -34.07 -14.23
CA HIS A 15 2.91 -33.76 -15.54
C HIS A 15 1.57 -33.01 -15.43
N ILE A 16 0.64 -33.53 -14.63
CA ILE A 16 -0.66 -32.89 -14.37
C ILE A 16 -0.47 -31.49 -13.78
N LEU A 17 0.46 -31.35 -12.83
CA LEU A 17 0.77 -30.06 -12.24
C LEU A 17 1.32 -29.06 -13.27
N ALA A 18 2.15 -29.52 -14.21
CA ALA A 18 2.69 -28.68 -15.28
C ALA A 18 1.58 -28.19 -16.22
N GLU A 19 0.66 -29.06 -16.61
CA GLU A 19 -0.50 -28.70 -17.43
C GLU A 19 -1.41 -27.69 -16.73
N GLU A 20 -1.71 -27.91 -15.45
CA GLU A 20 -2.59 -27.00 -14.68
C GLU A 20 -1.94 -25.62 -14.50
N VAL A 21 -0.63 -25.55 -14.27
CA VAL A 21 0.09 -24.26 -14.20
C VAL A 21 0.07 -23.54 -15.54
N ALA A 22 0.18 -24.26 -16.66
CA ALA A 22 0.10 -23.67 -18.00
C ALA A 22 -1.30 -23.16 -18.34
N GLY A 23 -2.34 -23.91 -17.96
CA GLY A 23 -3.75 -23.56 -18.23
C GLY A 23 -4.32 -22.49 -17.29
N ASN A 24 -3.79 -22.37 -16.06
CA ASN A 24 -4.38 -21.55 -15.00
C ASN A 24 -3.49 -20.36 -14.61
N LYS A 25 -3.75 -19.20 -15.24
CA LYS A 25 -3.01 -17.95 -15.00
C LYS A 25 -2.96 -17.52 -13.53
N ARG A 26 -4.03 -17.79 -12.77
CA ARG A 26 -4.10 -17.44 -11.34
C ARG A 26 -3.18 -18.32 -10.51
N LEU A 27 -3.14 -19.62 -10.81
CA LEU A 27 -2.23 -20.55 -10.15
C LEU A 27 -0.77 -20.21 -10.47
N ALA A 28 -0.44 -20.01 -11.74
CA ALA A 28 0.90 -19.64 -12.19
C ALA A 28 1.43 -18.39 -11.46
N SER A 29 0.60 -17.35 -11.35
CA SER A 29 0.97 -16.10 -10.68
C SER A 29 1.18 -16.24 -9.17
N ARG A 30 0.44 -17.16 -8.51
CA ARG A 30 0.61 -17.43 -7.07
C ARG A 30 1.86 -18.25 -6.79
N LEU A 31 2.18 -19.22 -7.65
CA LEU A 31 3.34 -20.09 -7.48
C LEU A 31 4.65 -19.43 -7.94
N SER A 32 4.61 -18.51 -8.91
CA SER A 32 5.82 -17.86 -9.43
C SER A 32 6.58 -17.08 -8.37
N VAL A 33 5.89 -16.43 -7.43
CA VAL A 33 6.51 -15.61 -6.38
C VAL A 33 7.36 -16.43 -5.40
N PRO A 34 6.83 -17.46 -4.71
CA PRO A 34 7.63 -18.30 -3.84
C PRO A 34 8.68 -19.11 -4.62
N TRP A 35 8.37 -19.55 -5.83
CA TRP A 35 9.30 -20.32 -6.65
C TRP A 35 10.50 -19.49 -7.11
N GLN A 36 10.29 -18.25 -7.54
CA GLN A 36 11.37 -17.31 -7.86
C GLN A 36 12.23 -17.02 -6.63
N ALA A 37 11.63 -16.86 -5.45
CA ALA A 37 12.40 -16.67 -4.22
C ALA A 37 13.30 -17.87 -3.91
N TYR A 38 12.76 -19.08 -4.02
CA TYR A 38 13.51 -20.32 -3.81
C TYR A 38 14.63 -20.52 -4.84
N MET A 39 14.36 -20.30 -6.13
CA MET A 39 15.38 -20.35 -7.19
C MET A 39 16.49 -19.33 -6.96
N ASN A 40 16.14 -18.13 -6.52
CA ASN A 40 17.12 -17.07 -6.23
C ASN A 40 17.98 -17.40 -4.99
N GLU A 41 17.42 -18.14 -4.03
CA GLU A 41 18.13 -18.62 -2.84
C GLU A 41 19.04 -19.82 -3.13
N LYS A 42 18.62 -20.74 -4.01
CA LYS A 42 19.28 -22.05 -4.21
C LYS A 42 20.11 -22.17 -5.49
N LEU A 43 19.83 -21.37 -6.53
CA LEU A 43 20.45 -21.52 -7.86
C LEU A 43 21.36 -20.35 -8.27
N MET A 44 21.49 -19.29 -7.47
CA MET A 44 22.41 -18.20 -7.80
C MET A 44 23.83 -18.51 -7.30
N PRO A 45 24.85 -18.59 -8.18
CA PRO A 45 26.23 -18.47 -7.73
C PRO A 45 26.44 -17.07 -7.16
N ALA A 46 27.19 -16.97 -6.06
CA ALA A 46 27.57 -15.72 -5.43
C ALA A 46 28.31 -14.82 -6.45
N GLY A 47 27.61 -13.94 -7.15
CA GLY A 47 28.26 -13.02 -8.10
C GLY A 47 27.39 -12.34 -9.14
N GLN A 48 26.17 -12.80 -9.42
CA GLN A 48 25.33 -12.16 -10.44
C GLN A 48 23.97 -11.77 -9.86
N ALA A 49 23.92 -10.58 -9.27
CA ALA A 49 22.67 -9.95 -8.88
C ALA A 49 21.86 -9.63 -10.16
N ALA A 50 20.81 -10.41 -10.42
CA ALA A 50 19.78 -10.01 -11.36
C ALA A 50 19.25 -8.61 -10.97
N PRO A 51 18.95 -7.71 -11.93
CA PRO A 51 18.45 -6.39 -11.62
C PRO A 51 17.14 -6.55 -10.84
N LYS A 52 17.19 -6.20 -9.55
CA LYS A 52 16.02 -6.14 -8.68
C LYS A 52 15.02 -5.22 -9.39
N ALA A 53 13.95 -5.78 -9.94
CA ALA A 53 12.77 -5.01 -10.29
C ALA A 53 12.46 -4.12 -9.08
N PRO A 54 12.27 -2.81 -9.26
CA PRO A 54 12.14 -1.90 -8.14
C PRO A 54 10.92 -2.34 -7.33
N LYS A 55 11.17 -3.01 -6.21
CA LYS A 55 10.21 -3.08 -5.11
C LYS A 55 9.88 -1.62 -4.87
N LYS A 56 8.65 -1.19 -5.21
CA LYS A 56 8.13 0.10 -4.78
C LYS A 56 8.29 0.06 -3.27
N LYS A 57 9.37 0.64 -2.77
CA LYS A 57 9.54 0.94 -1.36
C LYS A 57 8.23 1.63 -1.03
N ALA A 58 7.44 1.04 -0.14
CA ALA A 58 6.42 1.82 0.52
C ALA A 58 7.23 2.96 1.13
N SER A 59 7.18 4.13 0.48
CA SER A 59 7.81 5.32 0.99
C SER A 59 7.19 5.47 2.36
N ILE A 60 8.00 5.24 3.40
CA ILE A 60 7.67 5.70 4.73
C ILE A 60 7.53 7.20 4.52
N LYS A 61 6.30 7.66 4.30
CA LYS A 61 6.02 9.07 4.13
C LYS A 61 6.41 9.68 5.45
N GLU A 62 7.29 10.67 5.40
CA GLU A 62 7.68 11.41 6.59
C GLU A 62 6.40 11.85 7.32
N PRO A 63 6.36 11.70 8.66
CA PRO A 63 5.21 12.10 9.43
C PRO A 63 4.89 13.57 9.12
N PRO A 64 3.61 13.92 8.89
CA PRO A 64 3.25 15.29 8.59
C PRO A 64 3.63 16.21 9.76
N SER A 65 4.10 17.41 9.44
CA SER A 65 4.54 18.41 10.43
C SER A 65 3.41 18.88 11.35
N VAL A 66 2.15 18.77 10.92
CA VAL A 66 0.97 19.22 11.66
C VAL A 66 -0.03 18.09 11.85
N ASP A 67 -0.53 17.98 13.08
CA ASP A 67 -1.67 17.15 13.43
C ASP A 67 -2.97 17.96 13.32
N PRO A 68 -3.82 17.70 12.30
CA PRO A 68 -5.01 18.48 12.06
C PRO A 68 -6.08 18.30 13.16
N PHE A 69 -6.05 17.19 13.91
CA PHE A 69 -6.99 16.98 15.00
C PHE A 69 -6.64 17.82 16.22
N LYS A 70 -5.34 17.93 16.55
CA LYS A 70 -4.87 18.79 17.65
C LYS A 70 -5.17 20.25 17.36
N ALA A 71 -4.85 20.74 16.16
CA ALA A 71 -5.14 22.11 15.75
C ALA A 71 -6.65 22.43 15.82
N PHE A 72 -7.50 21.47 15.44
CA PHE A 72 -8.95 21.64 15.55
C PHE A 72 -9.44 21.66 17.01
N LEU A 73 -8.86 20.87 17.91
CA LEU A 73 -9.24 20.87 19.33
C LEU A 73 -8.80 22.14 20.06
N GLU A 74 -7.67 22.73 19.67
CA GLU A 74 -7.12 23.92 20.32
C GLU A 74 -7.83 25.21 19.91
N GLY A 75 -8.14 25.38 18.62
CA GLY A 75 -8.70 26.62 18.09
C GLY A 75 -9.77 26.44 17.03
N GLY A 76 -10.36 25.25 16.92
CA GLY A 76 -11.44 24.96 15.99
C GLY A 76 -11.04 25.02 14.52
N SER A 77 -12.03 25.19 13.65
CA SER A 77 -11.81 25.27 12.20
C SER A 77 -10.95 26.47 11.78
N VAL A 78 -11.01 27.58 12.51
CA VAL A 78 -10.29 28.81 12.15
C VAL A 78 -8.78 28.62 12.30
N LEU A 79 -8.33 28.06 13.42
CA LEU A 79 -6.92 27.77 13.64
C LEU A 79 -6.41 26.70 12.67
N LEU A 80 -7.21 25.66 12.41
CA LEU A 80 -6.88 24.63 11.44
C LEU A 80 -6.68 25.21 10.03
N ILE A 81 -7.59 26.07 9.56
CA ILE A 81 -7.46 26.71 8.24
C ILE A 81 -6.18 27.53 8.17
N LYS A 82 -5.91 28.37 9.18
CA LYS A 82 -4.71 29.20 9.23
C LYS A 82 -3.43 28.36 9.17
N THR A 83 -3.35 27.26 9.94
CA THR A 83 -2.20 26.36 9.91
C THR A 83 -2.00 25.69 8.54
N LEU A 84 -3.09 25.38 7.83
CA LEU A 84 -3.03 24.78 6.49
C LEU A 84 -2.77 25.80 5.38
N GLU A 85 -3.09 27.07 5.60
CA GLU A 85 -2.78 28.19 4.69
C GLU A 85 -1.29 28.48 4.60
N ASP A 86 -0.49 28.19 5.62
CA ASP A 86 0.96 28.37 5.59
C ASP A 86 1.70 27.18 4.92
N MET A 87 1.00 26.06 4.68
CA MET A 87 1.59 24.80 4.18
C MET A 87 1.55 24.63 2.67
N ASP A 88 2.42 23.81 2.08
CA ASP A 88 2.33 23.53 0.65
C ASP A 88 1.23 22.50 0.31
N ALA A 89 0.77 22.49 -0.94
CA ALA A 89 -0.19 21.49 -1.44
C ALA A 89 0.35 20.06 -1.29
N ALA A 90 1.67 19.86 -1.39
CA ALA A 90 2.29 18.56 -1.14
C ALA A 90 2.13 18.09 0.32
N GLU A 91 2.32 19.00 1.28
CA GLU A 91 2.15 18.72 2.72
C GLU A 91 0.68 18.45 3.04
N CYS A 92 -0.26 19.21 2.47
CA CYS A 92 -1.69 18.94 2.59
C CYS A 92 -2.04 17.51 2.13
N LYS A 93 -1.48 17.06 1.00
CA LYS A 93 -1.66 15.68 0.53
C LYS A 93 -0.99 14.65 1.45
N ASN A 94 0.12 15.01 2.09
CA ASN A 94 0.77 14.15 3.06
C ASN A 94 -0.12 13.94 4.30
N ILE A 95 -0.67 15.03 4.85
CA ILE A 95 -1.63 15.00 5.97
C ILE A 95 -2.83 14.11 5.63
N ILE A 96 -3.48 14.33 4.48
CA ILE A 96 -4.64 13.53 4.05
C ILE A 96 -4.29 12.04 3.96
N SER A 97 -3.09 11.73 3.44
CA SER A 97 -2.60 10.36 3.29
C SER A 97 -2.27 9.69 4.62
N HIS A 98 -1.70 10.44 5.56
CA HIS A 98 -1.22 9.93 6.85
C HIS A 98 -2.40 9.64 7.78
N TYR A 99 -3.37 10.55 7.84
CA TYR A 99 -4.56 10.42 8.68
C TYR A 99 -5.74 9.71 7.99
N ALA A 100 -5.53 9.19 6.77
CA ALA A 100 -6.55 8.49 5.98
C ALA A 100 -7.88 9.26 5.85
N LEU A 101 -7.83 10.58 5.72
CA LEU A 101 -9.02 11.45 5.72
C LEU A 101 -9.91 11.23 4.49
N ASP A 102 -9.35 10.72 3.39
CA ASP A 102 -10.08 10.38 2.18
C ASP A 102 -9.74 8.96 1.67
N PRO A 103 -10.54 7.95 2.04
CA PRO A 103 -10.37 6.57 1.58
C PRO A 103 -10.45 6.42 0.07
N SER A 104 -11.20 7.31 -0.62
CA SER A 104 -11.37 7.28 -2.08
C SER A 104 -10.13 7.78 -2.84
N ARG A 105 -9.18 8.42 -2.13
CA ARG A 105 -7.98 9.04 -2.68
C ARG A 105 -8.25 10.04 -3.80
N SER A 106 -9.41 10.69 -3.78
CA SER A 106 -9.80 11.75 -4.72
C SER A 106 -8.81 12.91 -4.71
N TYR A 107 -8.21 13.20 -3.55
CA TYR A 107 -7.21 14.25 -3.35
C TYR A 107 -5.94 14.12 -4.22
N VAL A 108 -5.61 12.92 -4.72
CA VAL A 108 -4.38 12.68 -5.50
C VAL A 108 -4.36 13.53 -6.78
N ARG A 109 -5.52 13.64 -7.44
CA ARG A 109 -5.68 14.35 -8.72
C ARG A 109 -5.79 15.87 -8.55
N TRP A 110 -5.98 16.36 -7.33
CA TRP A 110 -6.23 17.78 -7.09
C TRP A 110 -4.92 18.56 -7.09
N ARG A 111 -4.91 19.70 -7.78
CA ARG A 111 -3.78 20.65 -7.81
C ARG A 111 -4.03 21.89 -6.97
N LYS A 112 -5.30 22.28 -6.82
CA LYS A 112 -5.69 23.45 -6.03
C LYS A 112 -5.56 23.14 -4.53
N LYS A 113 -4.77 23.94 -3.83
CA LYS A 113 -4.55 23.85 -2.39
C LYS A 113 -5.83 24.08 -1.60
N GLU A 114 -6.59 25.13 -1.93
CA GLU A 114 -7.87 25.48 -1.28
C GLU A 114 -8.81 24.26 -1.15
N LYS A 115 -8.93 23.48 -2.23
CA LYS A 115 -9.76 22.28 -2.26
C LYS A 115 -9.25 21.16 -1.33
N LEU A 116 -7.93 21.06 -1.16
CA LEU A 116 -7.32 20.12 -0.21
C LEU A 116 -7.57 20.57 1.24
N VAL A 117 -7.45 21.87 1.51
CA VAL A 117 -7.73 22.45 2.84
C VAL A 117 -9.19 22.24 3.23
N GLU A 118 -10.12 22.55 2.33
CA GLU A 118 -11.56 22.34 2.53
C GLU A 118 -11.88 20.88 2.87
N LEU A 119 -11.28 19.93 2.15
CA LEU A 119 -11.44 18.51 2.42
C LEU A 119 -10.93 18.12 3.80
N ILE A 120 -9.75 18.60 4.20
CA ILE A 120 -9.19 18.31 5.53
C ILE A 120 -10.14 18.82 6.62
N VAL A 121 -10.56 20.08 6.54
CA VAL A 121 -11.47 20.71 7.51
C VAL A 121 -12.80 19.96 7.60
N GLN A 122 -13.40 19.64 6.46
CA GLN A 122 -14.68 18.93 6.41
C GLN A 122 -14.58 17.54 7.06
N ARG A 123 -13.50 16.80 6.77
CA ARG A 123 -13.29 15.44 7.30
C ARG A 123 -12.97 15.44 8.78
N VAL A 124 -12.11 16.34 9.25
CA VAL A 124 -11.79 16.49 10.67
C VAL A 124 -13.05 16.85 11.45
N LYS A 125 -13.83 17.82 10.99
CA LYS A 125 -15.11 18.21 11.61
C LYS A 125 -16.08 17.03 11.69
N ALA A 126 -16.22 16.26 10.60
CA ALA A 126 -17.10 15.09 10.59
C ALA A 126 -16.66 14.00 11.59
N VAL A 127 -15.35 13.76 11.72
CA VAL A 127 -14.80 12.78 12.66
C VAL A 127 -14.98 13.24 14.11
N VAL A 128 -14.69 14.51 14.41
CA VAL A 128 -14.83 15.07 15.76
C VAL A 128 -16.30 15.09 16.19
N ASN A 129 -17.20 15.60 15.34
CA ASN A 129 -18.64 15.60 15.61
C ASN A 129 -19.18 14.19 15.82
N LYS A 130 -18.71 13.21 15.05
CA LYS A 130 -19.09 11.81 15.25
C LYS A 130 -18.64 11.30 16.61
N GLY A 131 -17.45 11.70 17.07
CA GLY A 131 -16.93 11.37 18.40
C GLY A 131 -17.74 12.00 19.56
N GLU A 132 -18.27 13.21 19.37
CA GLU A 132 -19.13 13.86 20.38
C GLU A 132 -20.49 13.17 20.55
N VAL A 133 -21.05 12.60 19.48
CA VAL A 133 -22.37 11.91 19.53
C VAL A 133 -22.33 10.64 20.38
N PHE A 134 -21.15 10.05 20.61
CA PHE A 134 -20.97 8.87 21.47
C PHE A 134 -20.52 9.19 22.90
N LYS A 135 -20.45 10.48 23.27
CA LYS A 135 -19.98 10.93 24.57
C LYS A 135 -21.12 11.24 25.54
#